data_AF-A0A1S3WRY4-F1
#
_entry.id   AF-A0A1S3WRY4-F1
#
_cell.length_a   1.000
_cell.length_b   1.000
_cell.length_c   1.000
_cell.angle_alpha   90.00
_cell.angle_beta   90.00
_cell.angle_gamma   90.00
#
_symmetry.space_group_name_H-M   'P 1'
#
loop_
_entity.id
_entity.type
_entity.pdbx_description
1 polymer ?
#
loop_
_entity_poly.entity_id
_entity_poly.type
_entity_poly.pdbx_seq_one_letter_code
_entity_poly.pdbx_strand_id
1 'polypeptide(L)'
;MDKILEAVVASAHPVSVKQGLVRRVLEAARRPLEREQCLALLALGARLYVGGADELRRRVGYQLLHVAGRHHPAAFAEFFSSRRVLRLLQGTAGGPPEARALACVQLGLQLLPPGPAADELWCAASAASAARPLATRAPLSSWSRPSR
;
A
#
# COMPACT_ATOMS: atom_id res chain seq x y z
N MET A 1 13.42 -10.59 -1.46
CA MET A 1 13.05 -10.06 -2.81
C MET A 1 12.89 -8.55 -2.78
N ASP A 2 12.20 -8.05 -1.77
CA ASP A 2 12.22 -6.66 -1.30
C ASP A 2 13.57 -5.94 -1.46
N LYS A 3 14.68 -6.46 -0.90
CA LYS A 3 16.01 -5.82 -1.00
C LYS A 3 16.51 -5.67 -2.44
N ILE A 4 16.21 -6.67 -3.28
CA ILE A 4 16.58 -6.63 -4.72
C ILE A 4 15.76 -5.53 -5.40
N LEU A 5 14.45 -5.48 -5.15
CA LEU A 5 13.58 -4.47 -5.76
C LEU A 5 13.98 -3.06 -5.33
N GLU A 6 14.29 -2.88 -4.05
CA GLU A 6 14.76 -1.61 -3.47
C GLU A 6 16.08 -1.15 -4.14
N ALA A 7 17.03 -2.06 -4.31
CA ALA A 7 18.27 -1.77 -5.04
C ALA A 7 18.02 -1.44 -6.51
N VAL A 8 17.14 -2.19 -7.19
CA VAL A 8 16.79 -1.95 -8.61
C VAL A 8 16.19 -0.55 -8.80
N VAL A 9 15.23 -0.15 -7.97
CA VAL A 9 14.62 1.18 -8.12
C VAL A 9 15.60 2.31 -7.79
N ALA A 10 16.56 2.07 -6.88
CA ALA A 10 17.60 3.02 -6.50
C ALA A 10 18.80 3.11 -7.46
N SER A 11 19.03 2.08 -8.28
CA SER A 11 20.17 2.00 -9.19
C SER A 11 20.21 3.10 -10.25
N ALA A 12 21.37 3.30 -10.89
CA ALA A 12 21.53 4.17 -12.06
C ALA A 12 21.18 3.48 -13.39
N HIS A 13 20.56 2.30 -13.37
CA HIS A 13 20.21 1.59 -14.59
C HIS A 13 19.21 2.36 -15.46
N PRO A 14 19.27 2.22 -16.80
CA PRO A 14 18.25 2.74 -17.69
C PRO A 14 16.85 2.26 -17.31
N VAL A 15 15.83 3.08 -17.59
CA VAL A 15 14.43 2.80 -17.22
C VAL A 15 13.95 1.45 -17.79
N SER A 16 14.32 1.12 -19.03
CA SER A 16 13.97 -0.16 -19.67
C SER A 16 14.48 -1.37 -18.89
N VAL A 17 15.71 -1.30 -18.38
CA VAL A 17 16.32 -2.36 -17.55
C VAL A 17 15.62 -2.47 -16.21
N LYS A 18 15.37 -1.33 -15.55
CA LYS A 18 14.61 -1.32 -14.27
C LYS A 18 13.24 -1.96 -14.44
N GLN A 19 12.52 -1.62 -15.51
CA GLN A 19 11.19 -2.18 -15.79
C GLN A 19 11.23 -3.71 -15.98
N GLY A 20 12.22 -4.23 -16.72
CA GLY A 20 12.40 -5.67 -16.88
C GLY A 20 12.65 -6.40 -15.56
N LEU A 21 13.49 -5.84 -14.69
CA LEU A 21 13.79 -6.40 -13.37
C LEU A 21 12.59 -6.32 -12.42
N VAL A 22 11.92 -5.17 -12.37
CA VAL A 22 10.67 -4.97 -11.62
C VAL A 22 9.64 -6.02 -12.03
N ARG A 23 9.45 -6.23 -13.33
CA ARG A 23 8.47 -7.22 -13.84
C ARG A 23 8.78 -8.63 -13.32
N ARG A 24 10.04 -9.05 -13.34
CA ARG A 24 10.46 -10.36 -12.81
C ARG A 24 10.19 -10.48 -11.31
N VAL A 25 10.46 -9.43 -10.53
CA VAL A 25 10.14 -9.42 -9.10
C VAL A 25 8.63 -9.52 -8.88
N LEU A 26 7.82 -8.79 -9.65
CA LEU A 26 6.36 -8.85 -9.57
C LEU A 26 5.82 -10.23 -9.95
N GLU A 27 6.39 -10.88 -10.97
CA GLU A 27 6.03 -12.24 -11.37
C GLU A 27 6.38 -13.26 -10.29
N ALA A 28 7.56 -13.14 -9.68
CA ALA A 28 7.95 -13.98 -8.54
C ALA A 28 7.05 -13.76 -7.32
N ALA A 29 6.58 -12.53 -7.09
CA ALA A 29 5.70 -12.22 -5.96
C ALA A 29 4.30 -12.84 -6.07
N ARG A 30 3.92 -13.37 -7.25
CA ARG A 30 2.67 -14.12 -7.45
C ARG A 30 2.75 -15.57 -6.97
N ARG A 31 3.96 -16.10 -6.82
CA ARG A 31 4.18 -17.47 -6.30
C ARG A 31 3.96 -17.49 -4.79
N PRO A 32 3.72 -18.66 -4.17
CA PRO A 32 3.69 -18.78 -2.72
C PRO A 32 4.95 -18.18 -2.10
N LEU A 33 4.75 -17.34 -1.09
CA LEU A 33 5.81 -16.69 -0.34
C LEU A 33 5.61 -17.00 1.13
N GLU A 34 6.73 -17.11 1.85
CA GLU A 34 6.67 -17.15 3.31
C GLU A 34 6.09 -15.85 3.85
N ARG A 35 5.37 -15.95 4.97
CA ARG A 35 4.65 -14.83 5.59
C ARG A 35 5.54 -13.59 5.74
N GLU A 36 6.74 -13.75 6.30
CA GLU A 36 7.67 -12.64 6.54
C GLU A 36 8.14 -11.96 5.25
N GLN A 37 8.34 -12.75 4.18
CA GLN A 37 8.74 -12.22 2.88
C GLN A 37 7.61 -11.38 2.27
N CYS A 38 6.36 -11.83 2.40
CA CYS A 38 5.20 -11.07 1.95
C CYS A 38 5.06 -9.75 2.74
N LEU A 39 5.19 -9.80 4.07
CA LEU A 39 5.13 -8.61 4.92
C LEU A 39 6.25 -7.59 4.58
N ALA A 40 7.46 -8.07 4.29
CA ALA A 40 8.57 -7.22 3.86
C ALA A 40 8.29 -6.56 2.49
N LEU A 41 7.73 -7.31 1.54
CA LEU A 41 7.30 -6.75 0.26
C LEU A 41 6.20 -5.71 0.45
N LEU A 42 5.16 -6.00 1.23
CA LEU A 42 4.09 -5.03 1.51
C LEU A 42 4.62 -3.75 2.16
N ALA A 43 5.55 -3.88 3.10
CA ALA A 43 6.21 -2.74 3.72
C ALA A 43 6.98 -1.89 2.69
N LEU A 44 7.76 -2.52 1.81
CA LEU A 44 8.46 -1.82 0.74
C LEU A 44 7.46 -1.16 -0.23
N GLY A 45 6.39 -1.86 -0.61
CA GLY A 45 5.37 -1.36 -1.52
C GLY A 45 4.69 -0.10 -0.99
N ALA A 46 4.28 -0.11 0.28
CA ALA A 46 3.69 1.05 0.95
C ALA A 46 4.68 2.23 1.01
N ARG A 47 5.95 1.98 1.38
CA ARG A 47 6.99 3.03 1.40
C ARG A 47 7.20 3.65 0.02
N LEU A 48 7.34 2.82 -1.02
CA LEU A 48 7.56 3.30 -2.39
C LEU A 48 6.35 4.05 -2.94
N TYR A 49 5.14 3.61 -2.62
CA TYR A 49 3.91 4.27 -3.07
C TYR A 49 3.72 5.63 -2.38
N VAL A 50 3.80 5.66 -1.05
CA VAL A 50 3.49 6.86 -0.25
C VAL A 50 4.65 7.84 -0.20
N GLY A 51 5.89 7.34 -0.12
CA GLY A 51 7.11 8.16 0.02
C GLY A 51 7.97 8.25 -1.25
N GLY A 52 7.61 7.57 -2.34
CA GLY A 52 8.42 7.53 -3.56
C GLY A 52 8.67 8.91 -4.16
N ALA A 53 9.95 9.23 -4.39
CA ALA A 53 10.40 10.50 -4.94
C ALA A 53 9.98 10.71 -6.42
N ASP A 54 9.93 9.63 -7.19
CA ASP A 54 9.60 9.65 -8.62
C ASP A 54 8.41 8.73 -8.94
N GLU A 55 7.88 8.88 -10.16
CA GLU A 55 6.71 8.15 -10.64
C GLU A 55 6.97 6.64 -10.77
N LEU A 56 8.19 6.24 -11.15
CA LEU A 56 8.53 4.83 -11.28
C LEU A 56 8.42 4.14 -9.91
N ARG A 57 9.01 4.71 -8.86
CA ARG A 57 8.92 4.18 -7.49
C ARG A 57 7.48 4.06 -7.03
N ARG A 58 6.67 5.10 -7.26
CA ARG A 58 5.24 5.08 -6.89
C ARG A 58 4.48 3.97 -7.63
N ARG A 59 4.67 3.86 -8.95
CA ARG A 59 4.04 2.82 -9.77
C ARG A 59 4.46 1.41 -9.34
N VAL A 60 5.74 1.21 -9.04
CA VAL A 60 6.25 -0.07 -8.51
C VAL A 60 5.59 -0.40 -7.18
N GLY A 61 5.52 0.56 -6.25
CA GLY A 61 4.86 0.39 -4.96
C GLY A 61 3.40 -0.02 -5.10
N TYR A 62 2.66 0.66 -5.97
CA TYR A 62 1.26 0.34 -6.27
C TYR A 62 1.09 -1.09 -6.82
N GLN A 63 1.89 -1.46 -7.82
CA GLN A 63 1.84 -2.80 -8.41
C GLN A 63 2.16 -3.89 -7.39
N LEU A 64 3.14 -3.64 -6.51
CA LEU A 64 3.53 -4.58 -5.48
C LEU A 64 2.42 -4.81 -4.46
N LEU A 65 1.78 -3.74 -3.99
CA LEU A 65 0.63 -3.82 -3.08
C LEU A 65 -0.53 -4.60 -3.72
N HIS A 66 -0.81 -4.36 -5.00
CA HIS A 66 -1.86 -5.09 -5.73
C HIS A 66 -1.58 -6.58 -5.89
N VAL A 67 -0.35 -6.93 -6.29
CA VAL A 67 0.05 -8.33 -6.48
C VAL A 67 0.02 -9.04 -5.13
N ALA A 68 0.61 -8.43 -4.09
CA ALA A 68 0.63 -9.03 -2.77
C ALA A 68 -0.78 -9.20 -2.18
N GLY A 69 -1.67 -8.20 -2.33
CA GLY A 69 -3.05 -8.30 -1.85
C GLY A 69 -3.88 -9.37 -2.54
N ARG A 70 -3.67 -9.59 -3.84
CA ARG A 70 -4.38 -10.65 -4.59
C ARG A 70 -3.87 -12.06 -4.28
N HIS A 71 -2.56 -12.23 -4.12
CA HIS A 71 -1.96 -13.55 -4.02
C HIS A 71 -1.70 -14.00 -2.58
N HIS A 72 -1.65 -13.07 -1.63
CA HIS A 72 -1.31 -13.33 -0.23
C HIS A 72 -2.28 -12.62 0.74
N PRO A 73 -3.59 -12.90 0.67
CA PRO A 73 -4.62 -12.14 1.40
C PRO A 73 -4.46 -12.18 2.92
N ALA A 74 -3.97 -13.28 3.49
CA ALA A 74 -3.75 -13.41 4.93
C ALA A 74 -2.65 -12.45 5.43
N ALA A 75 -1.49 -12.43 4.75
CA ALA A 75 -0.41 -11.50 5.07
C ALA A 75 -0.80 -10.04 4.76
N PHE A 76 -1.64 -9.82 3.75
CA PHE A 76 -2.19 -8.50 3.42
C PHE A 76 -3.09 -7.95 4.53
N ALA A 77 -4.00 -8.77 5.06
CA ALA A 77 -4.85 -8.43 6.20
C ALA A 77 -4.05 -8.09 7.45
N GLU A 78 -3.00 -8.85 7.74
CA GLU A 78 -2.11 -8.56 8.85
C GLU A 78 -1.35 -7.23 8.65
N PHE A 79 -0.90 -6.98 7.42
CA PHE A 79 -0.17 -5.76 7.10
C PHE A 79 -1.03 -4.52 7.27
N PHE A 80 -2.25 -4.52 6.72
CA PHE A 80 -3.23 -3.44 6.79
C PHE A 80 -4.03 -3.42 8.11
N SER A 81 -3.32 -3.52 9.24
CA SER A 81 -3.94 -3.35 10.55
C SER A 81 -4.26 -1.88 10.85
N SER A 82 -5.33 -1.68 11.63
CA SER A 82 -5.77 -0.38 12.16
C SER A 82 -4.60 0.46 12.74
N ARG A 83 -3.74 -0.15 13.55
CA ARG A 83 -2.55 0.50 14.15
C ARG A 83 -1.54 1.00 13.11
N ARG A 84 -1.33 0.26 12.01
CA ARG A 84 -0.40 0.69 10.95
C ARG A 84 -0.99 1.82 10.13
N VAL A 85 -2.29 1.75 9.85
CA VAL A 85 -3.02 2.76 9.08
C VAL A 85 -3.08 4.09 9.81
N LEU A 86 -3.38 4.09 11.11
CA LEU A 86 -3.34 5.31 11.92
C LEU A 86 -1.95 5.94 11.90
N ARG A 87 -0.89 5.15 12.06
CA ARG A 87 0.50 5.63 11.98
C ARG A 87 0.82 6.21 10.60
N LEU A 88 0.36 5.57 9.53
CA LEU A 88 0.57 6.05 8.15
C LEU A 88 -0.11 7.41 7.92
N LEU A 89 -1.36 7.55 8.38
CA LEU A 89 -2.14 8.78 8.21
C LEU A 89 -1.60 9.92 9.08
N GLN A 90 -1.21 9.63 10.33
CA GLN A 90 -0.60 10.63 11.22
C GLN A 90 0.78 11.09 10.72
N GLY A 91 1.60 10.15 10.24
CA GLY A 91 2.96 10.45 9.77
C GLY A 91 3.04 11.18 8.42
N THR A 92 1.91 11.42 7.76
CA THR A 92 1.84 12.08 6.44
C THR A 92 1.01 13.36 6.42
N ALA A 93 0.50 13.81 7.57
CA ALA A 93 -0.36 14.98 7.66
C ALA A 93 0.30 16.27 7.13
N GLY A 94 -0.41 17.00 6.26
CA GLY A 94 -0.03 18.35 5.81
C GLY A 94 0.79 18.44 4.51
N GLY A 95 0.87 17.37 3.69
CA GLY A 95 1.63 17.41 2.45
C GLY A 95 1.23 16.40 1.36
N PRO A 96 1.90 16.41 0.18
CA PRO A 96 1.66 15.46 -0.92
C PRO A 96 1.70 13.95 -0.56
N PRO A 97 2.43 13.50 0.48
CA PRO A 97 2.34 12.13 0.98
C PRO A 97 0.97 11.76 1.57
N GLU A 98 0.18 12.73 2.03
CA GLU A 98 -1.11 12.52 2.69
C GLU A 98 -2.17 11.94 1.76
N ALA A 99 -2.29 12.51 0.55
CA ALA A 99 -3.22 12.01 -0.47
C ALA A 99 -2.88 10.58 -0.90
N ARG A 100 -1.58 10.27 -0.97
CA ARG A 100 -1.10 8.91 -1.30
C ARG A 100 -1.26 7.94 -0.14
N ALA A 101 -1.10 8.40 1.10
CA ALA A 101 -1.41 7.60 2.29
C ALA A 101 -2.90 7.23 2.31
N LEU A 102 -3.80 8.18 2.04
CA LEU A 102 -5.23 7.91 1.89
C LEU A 102 -5.53 6.92 0.76
N ALA A 103 -4.95 7.12 -0.43
CA ALA A 103 -5.12 6.20 -1.54
C ALA A 103 -4.57 4.79 -1.23
N CYS A 104 -3.49 4.70 -0.45
CA CYS A 104 -2.94 3.42 0.02
C CYS A 104 -3.90 2.69 0.96
N VAL A 105 -4.57 3.42 1.84
CA VAL A 105 -5.60 2.86 2.74
C VAL A 105 -6.83 2.41 1.95
N GLN A 106 -7.25 3.21 0.97
CA GLN A 106 -8.36 2.86 0.08
C GLN A 106 -8.05 1.59 -0.73
N LEU A 107 -6.82 1.45 -1.23
CA LEU A 107 -6.35 0.22 -1.87
C LEU A 107 -6.41 -0.98 -0.92
N GLY A 108 -6.01 -0.79 0.34
CA GLY A 108 -6.16 -1.79 1.39
C GLY A 108 -7.61 -2.27 1.52
N LEU A 109 -8.56 -1.34 1.66
CA LEU A 109 -9.98 -1.65 1.76
C LEU A 109 -10.54 -2.39 0.53
N GLN A 110 -10.06 -2.06 -0.68
CA GLN A 110 -10.50 -2.70 -1.91
C GLN A 110 -9.99 -4.14 -2.08
N LEU A 111 -8.85 -4.48 -1.47
CA LEU A 111 -8.20 -5.78 -1.64
C LEU A 111 -8.40 -6.72 -0.46
N LEU A 112 -8.81 -6.21 0.70
CA LEU A 112 -9.12 -7.06 1.84
C LEU A 112 -10.39 -7.87 1.59
N PRO A 113 -10.39 -9.17 1.91
CA PRO A 113 -11.62 -9.94 1.94
C PRO A 113 -12.56 -9.40 3.04
N PRO A 114 -13.89 -9.56 2.90
CA PRO A 114 -14.83 -9.25 3.96
C PRO A 114 -14.45 -9.97 5.25
N GLY A 115 -14.49 -9.25 6.38
CA GLY A 115 -14.11 -9.80 7.67
C GLY A 115 -13.60 -8.74 8.64
N PRO A 116 -13.14 -9.17 9.83
CA PRO A 116 -12.79 -8.26 10.93
C PRO A 116 -11.67 -7.28 10.55
N ALA A 117 -10.68 -7.72 9.76
CA ALA A 117 -9.60 -6.85 9.30
C ALA A 117 -10.11 -5.70 8.40
N ALA A 118 -11.08 -5.99 7.52
CA ALA A 118 -11.68 -4.97 6.65
C ALA A 118 -12.54 -3.98 7.45
N ASP A 119 -13.31 -4.49 8.44
CA ASP A 119 -14.12 -3.66 9.34
C ASP A 119 -13.25 -2.75 10.23
N GLU A 120 -12.19 -3.29 10.81
CA GLU A 120 -11.22 -2.52 11.61
C GLU A 120 -10.55 -1.44 10.77
N LEU A 121 -10.10 -1.77 9.56
CA LEU A 121 -9.49 -0.82 8.65
C LEU A 121 -10.46 0.29 8.28
N TRP A 122 -11.72 -0.07 7.99
CA TRP A 122 -12.78 0.88 7.65
C TRP A 122 -13.05 1.85 8.80
N CYS A 123 -13.21 1.33 10.02
CA CYS A 123 -13.42 2.14 11.21
C CYS A 123 -12.25 3.08 11.47
N ALA A 124 -11.01 2.59 11.38
CA ALA A 124 -9.81 3.40 11.59
C ALA A 124 -9.70 4.53 10.56
N ALA A 125 -9.96 4.24 9.28
CA ALA A 125 -9.86 5.24 8.23
C ALA A 125 -11.01 6.27 8.28
N SER A 126 -12.22 5.83 8.63
CA SER A 126 -13.38 6.71 8.86
C SER A 126 -13.12 7.67 10.02
N ALA A 127 -12.59 7.17 11.14
CA ALA A 127 -12.24 7.98 12.30
C ALA A 127 -11.12 8.98 11.96
N ALA A 128 -10.08 8.55 11.25
CA ALA A 128 -9.00 9.43 10.82
C ALA A 128 -9.48 10.52 9.86
N SER A 129 -10.44 10.21 8.98
CA SER A 129 -11.05 11.22 8.10
C SER A 129 -11.98 12.18 8.86
N ALA A 130 -12.65 11.69 9.91
CA ALA A 130 -13.49 12.53 10.76
C ALA A 130 -12.69 13.53 11.61
N ALA A 131 -11.48 13.17 12.00
CA ALA A 131 -10.58 14.04 12.77
C ALA A 131 -9.90 15.15 11.94
N ARG A 132 -10.08 15.17 10.61
CA ARG A 132 -9.46 16.16 9.71
C ARG A 132 -10.29 17.45 9.62
N PRO A 133 -9.64 18.62 9.48
CA PRO A 133 -10.33 19.87 9.20
C PRO A 133 -11.27 19.77 8.00
N LEU A 134 -12.44 20.41 8.06
CA LEU A 134 -13.43 20.40 6.99
C LEU A 134 -12.86 20.82 5.62
N ALA A 135 -11.87 21.72 5.59
CA ALA A 135 -11.21 22.18 4.36
C ALA A 135 -10.30 21.14 3.68
N THR A 136 -9.87 20.09 4.40
CA THR A 136 -8.95 19.05 3.90
C THR A 136 -9.54 17.64 3.95
N ARG A 137 -10.84 17.54 4.28
CA ARG A 137 -11.60 16.30 4.16
C ARG A 137 -11.75 15.95 2.67
N ALA A 138 -11.04 14.92 2.22
CA ALA A 138 -11.39 14.27 0.97
C ALA A 138 -12.82 13.71 1.08
N PRO A 139 -13.65 13.79 0.02
CA PRO A 139 -15.01 13.29 0.07
C PRO A 139 -15.00 11.77 0.27
N LEU A 140 -15.35 11.37 1.50
CA LEU A 140 -15.58 9.98 1.91
C LEU A 140 -16.71 9.31 1.11
N SER A 141 -17.44 10.05 0.29
CA SER A 141 -18.50 9.54 -0.59
C SER A 141 -17.99 8.60 -1.70
N SER A 142 -16.68 8.51 -1.93
CA SER A 142 -16.06 7.54 -2.84
C SER A 142 -15.64 6.23 -2.17
N TRP A 143 -15.79 6.13 -0.84
CA TRP A 143 -15.38 4.97 -0.06
C TRP A 143 -16.60 4.07 0.11
N SER A 144 -16.64 2.96 -0.62
CA SER A 144 -17.67 1.95 -0.43
C SER A 144 -17.31 1.08 0.77
N ARG A 145 -18.27 0.89 1.69
CA ARG A 145 -18.12 -0.08 2.78
C ARG A 145 -17.89 -1.46 2.15
N PRO A 146 -16.93 -2.26 2.64
CA PRO A 146 -16.79 -3.64 2.19
C PRO A 146 -18.13 -4.36 2.42
N SER A 147 -18.73 -4.87 1.33
CA SER A 147 -19.98 -5.60 1.38
C SER A 147 -19.80 -6.84 2.26
N ARG A 148 -20.73 -7.04 3.21
CA ARG A 148 -20.78 -8.24 4.06
C ARG A 148 -20.90 -9.51 3.24
#